data_AF-A0A9E5RVH8-F1
#
_entry.id   AF-A0A9E5RVH8-F1
#
_cell.length_a   1.000
_cell.length_b   1.000
_cell.length_c   1.000
_cell.angle_alpha   90.00
_cell.angle_beta   90.00
_cell.angle_gamma   90.00
#
_symmetry.space_group_name_H-M   'P 1'
#
loop_
_entity.id
_entity.type
_entity.pdbx_description
1 polymer ?
#
loop_
_entity_poly.entity_id
_entity_poly.type
_entity_poly.pdbx_seq_one_letter_code
_entity_poly.pdbx_strand_id
1 'polypeptide(L)'
;MQEILDIIEFKKQEFAHLPLFKFMQDKSIAPRQRLSFAPCMAHFIMSFSDFNKYIFRVRNYYSDSKIQEAINEHTNEDEAHSPWFLVDLEVLGLNPQCNFAKTIDFIWGEETKITRQISYQVAGLTLQAEPVIKLVAIEALEAMGNVFFSVSSKVTSELEQITQKEYVYFGESHLEVETGHTMGASEVEKYFAEIELTELQRQEAINAVEKIFNIFSQWTYELLTYAHNHPVELAQSELEQSKSKLAICR
;
A
#
# COMPACT_ATOMS: atom_id res chain seq x y z
N MET A 1 8.02 23.06 0.68
CA MET A 1 7.36 21.75 0.60
C MET A 1 6.91 21.42 -0.81
N GLN A 2 6.33 22.37 -1.56
CA GLN A 2 5.83 22.14 -2.92
C GLN A 2 6.76 21.32 -3.83
N GLU A 3 8.06 21.63 -3.87
CA GLU A 3 9.03 20.86 -4.66
C GLU A 3 9.04 19.37 -4.30
N ILE A 4 8.93 19.03 -3.00
CA ILE A 4 8.90 17.64 -2.53
C ILE A 4 7.62 16.95 -2.99
N LEU A 5 6.48 17.64 -2.93
CA LEU A 5 5.20 17.13 -3.42
C LEU A 5 5.25 16.87 -4.94
N ASP A 6 5.86 17.77 -5.70
CA ASP A 6 6.06 17.59 -7.15
C ASP A 6 6.95 16.37 -7.45
N ILE A 7 7.98 16.13 -6.64
CA ILE A 7 8.83 14.92 -6.74
C ILE A 7 8.03 13.67 -6.42
N ILE A 8 7.19 13.68 -5.37
CA ILE A 8 6.32 12.55 -5.01
C ILE A 8 5.36 12.24 -6.16
N GLU A 9 4.72 13.26 -6.73
CA GLU A 9 3.79 13.07 -7.85
C GLU A 9 4.52 12.52 -9.09
N PHE A 10 5.70 13.05 -9.42
CA PHE A 10 6.52 12.50 -10.50
C PHE A 10 6.86 11.01 -10.26
N LYS A 11 7.29 10.66 -9.04
CA LYS A 11 7.62 9.29 -8.65
C LYS A 11 6.41 8.37 -8.64
N LYS A 12 5.24 8.86 -8.25
CA LYS A 12 3.96 8.17 -8.32
C LYS A 12 3.63 7.76 -9.76
N GLN A 13 3.83 8.68 -10.71
CA GLN A 13 3.63 8.38 -12.13
C GLN A 13 4.60 7.30 -12.62
N GLU A 14 5.88 7.34 -12.24
CA GLU A 14 6.83 6.26 -12.57
C GLU A 14 6.39 4.91 -11.96
N PHE A 15 6.00 4.92 -10.69
CA PHE A 15 5.57 3.75 -9.93
C PHE A 15 4.35 3.06 -10.56
N ALA A 16 3.36 3.83 -11.04
CA ALA A 16 2.15 3.31 -11.68
C ALA A 16 2.39 2.47 -12.95
N HIS A 17 3.57 2.58 -13.57
CA HIS A 17 3.92 1.84 -14.79
C HIS A 17 4.69 0.53 -14.51
N LEU A 18 4.93 0.19 -13.24
CA LEU A 18 5.66 -1.02 -12.85
C LEU A 18 4.92 -2.31 -13.24
N PRO A 19 5.64 -3.43 -13.47
CA PRO A 19 5.06 -4.65 -14.03
C PRO A 19 3.92 -5.28 -13.22
N LEU A 20 3.92 -5.15 -11.89
CA LEU A 20 2.84 -5.64 -11.04
C LEU A 20 1.48 -5.07 -11.45
N PHE A 21 1.42 -3.76 -11.71
CA PHE A 21 0.16 -3.10 -12.09
C PHE A 21 -0.34 -3.55 -13.46
N LYS A 22 0.57 -3.85 -14.39
CA LYS A 22 0.21 -4.46 -15.68
C LYS A 22 -0.37 -5.86 -15.50
N PHE A 23 0.26 -6.68 -14.64
CA PHE A 23 -0.26 -8.00 -14.29
C PHE A 23 -1.66 -7.94 -13.65
N MET A 24 -1.90 -6.99 -12.74
CA MET A 24 -3.22 -6.78 -12.11
C MET A 24 -4.28 -6.26 -13.09
N GLN A 25 -3.90 -5.59 -14.17
CA GLN A 25 -4.83 -5.08 -15.18
C GLN A 25 -5.12 -6.09 -16.30
N ASP A 26 -4.31 -7.15 -16.43
CA ASP A 26 -4.44 -8.14 -17.50
C ASP A 26 -5.72 -8.99 -17.34
N LYS A 27 -6.74 -8.65 -18.14
CA LYS A 27 -8.05 -9.32 -18.12
C LYS A 27 -8.01 -10.76 -18.67
N SER A 28 -6.90 -11.20 -19.29
CA SER A 28 -6.73 -12.61 -19.65
C SER A 28 -6.46 -13.49 -18.42
N ILE A 29 -6.03 -12.89 -17.31
CA ILE A 29 -5.77 -13.57 -16.03
C ILE A 29 -7.01 -13.45 -15.15
N ALA A 30 -7.42 -14.56 -14.53
CA ALA A 30 -8.53 -14.55 -13.59
C ALA A 30 -8.27 -13.55 -12.43
N PRO A 31 -9.27 -12.78 -12.00
CA PRO A 31 -9.04 -11.68 -11.08
C PRO A 31 -8.51 -12.13 -9.71
N ARG A 32 -8.88 -13.33 -9.22
CA ARG A 32 -8.29 -13.87 -7.98
C ARG A 32 -6.80 -14.18 -8.12
N GLN A 33 -6.38 -14.72 -9.27
CA GLN A 33 -4.97 -14.93 -9.57
C GLN A 33 -4.19 -13.60 -9.60
N ARG A 34 -4.83 -12.53 -10.05
CA ARG A 34 -4.24 -11.18 -10.06
C ARG A 34 -4.01 -10.59 -8.67
N LEU A 35 -4.59 -11.15 -7.62
CA LEU A 35 -4.39 -10.79 -6.22
C LEU A 35 -3.67 -11.89 -5.40
N SER A 36 -3.16 -12.93 -6.06
CA SER A 36 -2.52 -14.09 -5.40
C SER A 36 -1.29 -13.73 -4.54
N PHE A 37 -0.70 -12.55 -4.75
CA PHE A 37 0.39 -12.02 -3.94
C PHE A 37 -0.02 -11.50 -2.56
N ALA A 38 -1.32 -11.39 -2.25
CA ALA A 38 -1.78 -10.79 -1.00
C ALA A 38 -1.10 -11.35 0.27
N PRO A 39 -0.88 -12.67 0.44
CA PRO A 39 -0.18 -13.19 1.62
C PRO A 39 1.24 -12.66 1.79
N CYS A 40 1.94 -12.39 0.68
CA CYS A 40 3.30 -11.84 0.68
C CYS A 40 3.36 -10.45 1.32
N MET A 41 2.25 -9.70 1.30
CA MET A 41 2.17 -8.35 1.87
C MET A 41 2.05 -8.34 3.40
N ALA A 42 1.73 -9.46 4.04
CA ALA A 42 1.23 -9.51 5.41
C ALA A 42 2.13 -8.79 6.42
N HIS A 43 3.45 -8.98 6.35
CA HIS A 43 4.37 -8.32 7.27
C HIS A 43 4.28 -6.80 7.17
N PHE A 44 4.25 -6.24 5.96
CA PHE A 44 4.17 -4.79 5.76
C PHE A 44 2.82 -4.25 6.24
N ILE A 45 1.70 -4.89 5.90
CA ILE A 45 0.37 -4.41 6.31
C ILE A 45 0.21 -4.40 7.83
N MET A 46 0.68 -5.43 8.51
CA MET A 46 0.68 -5.45 9.98
C MET A 46 1.62 -4.38 10.55
N SER A 47 2.81 -4.21 9.95
CA SER A 47 3.77 -3.18 10.37
C SER A 47 3.26 -1.75 10.12
N PHE A 48 2.41 -1.53 9.12
CA PHE A 48 1.87 -0.21 8.82
C PHE A 48 0.98 0.31 9.96
N SER A 49 0.21 -0.58 10.62
CA SER A 49 -0.50 -0.24 11.86
C SER A 49 0.46 0.17 12.96
N ASP A 50 1.61 -0.51 13.08
CA ASP A 50 2.66 -0.19 14.05
C ASP A 50 3.38 1.13 13.73
N PHE A 51 3.60 1.47 12.46
CA PHE A 51 4.18 2.77 12.09
C PHE A 51 3.28 3.90 12.55
N ASN A 52 1.99 3.79 12.27
CA ASN A 52 0.99 4.76 12.69
C ASN A 52 0.94 4.92 14.21
N LYS A 53 0.99 3.82 14.97
CA LYS A 53 0.93 3.83 16.45
C LYS A 53 2.21 4.31 17.13
N TYR A 54 3.35 3.83 16.67
CA TYR A 54 4.60 3.85 17.44
C TYR A 54 5.73 4.67 16.80
N ILE A 55 5.59 5.06 15.53
CA ILE A 55 6.64 5.77 14.80
C ILE A 55 6.17 7.18 14.41
N PHE A 56 5.05 7.29 13.71
CA PHE A 56 4.54 8.57 13.21
C PHE A 56 3.89 9.39 14.32
N ARG A 57 3.03 8.76 15.12
CA ARG A 57 2.30 9.43 16.20
C ARG A 57 3.22 9.82 17.34
N VAL A 58 3.08 11.06 17.81
CA VAL A 58 3.75 11.58 19.00
C VAL A 58 2.70 12.14 19.94
N ARG A 59 2.46 11.46 21.07
CA ARG A 59 1.40 11.82 22.05
C ARG A 59 1.84 12.83 23.12
N ASN A 60 3.06 13.34 23.03
CA ASN A 60 3.56 14.30 24.02
C ASN A 60 2.88 15.66 23.78
N TYR A 61 2.10 16.13 24.76
CA TYR A 61 1.32 17.38 24.80
C TYR A 61 2.11 18.69 24.53
N TYR A 62 3.38 18.62 24.16
CA TYR A 62 4.30 19.75 24.01
C TYR A 62 4.86 19.92 22.60
N SER A 63 4.35 19.19 21.59
CA SER A 63 4.65 19.58 20.20
C SER A 63 3.64 20.63 19.76
N ASP A 64 3.98 21.91 19.85
CA ASP A 64 3.22 23.03 19.24
C ASP A 64 3.24 22.99 17.70
N SER A 65 3.52 21.83 17.11
CA SER A 65 3.64 21.61 15.68
C SER A 65 2.30 21.17 15.12
N LYS A 66 1.63 22.07 14.40
CA LYS A 66 0.41 21.75 13.62
C LYS A 66 0.61 20.57 12.67
N ILE A 67 1.84 20.38 12.17
CA ILE A 67 2.20 19.21 11.35
C ILE A 67 2.05 17.92 12.15
N GLN A 68 2.56 17.88 13.39
CA GLN A 68 2.45 16.70 14.23
C GLN A 68 1.01 16.43 14.68
N GLU A 69 0.21 17.47 14.90
CA GLU A 69 -1.23 17.33 15.18
C GLU A 69 -1.97 16.65 14.01
N ALA A 70 -1.75 17.12 12.78
CA ALA A 70 -2.33 16.52 11.59
C ALA A 70 -1.84 15.07 11.37
N ILE A 71 -0.55 14.79 11.56
CA ILE A 71 -0.03 13.42 11.53
C ILE A 71 -0.73 12.55 12.58
N ASN A 72 -0.90 13.05 13.81
CA ASN A 72 -1.55 12.29 14.87
C ASN A 72 -3.01 11.95 14.52
N GLU A 73 -3.75 12.90 13.95
CA GLU A 73 -5.12 12.70 13.48
C GLU A 73 -5.18 11.62 12.40
N HIS A 74 -4.44 11.81 11.31
CA HIS A 74 -4.34 10.86 10.20
C HIS A 74 -3.98 9.44 10.69
N THR A 75 -2.95 9.31 11.53
CA THR A 75 -2.51 7.99 12.00
C THR A 75 -3.56 7.23 12.84
N ASN A 76 -4.53 7.92 13.46
CA ASN A 76 -5.58 7.23 14.24
C ASN A 76 -6.56 6.48 13.35
N GLU A 77 -6.75 6.94 12.12
CA GLU A 77 -7.57 6.27 11.11
C GLU A 77 -6.80 5.09 10.51
N ASP A 78 -5.62 5.36 9.94
CA ASP A 78 -4.80 4.37 9.25
C ASP A 78 -4.37 3.18 10.10
N GLU A 79 -4.21 3.36 11.43
CA GLU A 79 -3.87 2.24 12.31
C GLU A 79 -4.91 1.12 12.29
N ALA A 80 -6.15 1.43 11.90
CA ALA A 80 -7.30 0.53 11.92
C ALA A 80 -7.52 -0.23 10.59
N HIS A 81 -6.69 -0.06 9.57
CA HIS A 81 -6.90 -0.70 8.25
C HIS A 81 -6.45 -2.18 8.22
N SER A 82 -5.48 -2.56 9.06
CA SER A 82 -4.90 -3.92 9.04
C SER A 82 -5.91 -5.09 9.23
N PRO A 83 -7.00 -4.98 10.02
CA PRO A 83 -8.01 -6.02 10.11
C PRO A 83 -8.77 -6.25 8.80
N TRP A 84 -8.97 -5.22 7.96
CA TRP A 84 -9.62 -5.37 6.66
C TRP A 84 -8.83 -6.32 5.76
N PHE A 85 -7.50 -6.24 5.79
CA PHE A 85 -6.64 -7.13 5.02
C PHE A 85 -6.81 -8.60 5.43
N LEU A 86 -6.98 -8.87 6.72
CA LEU A 86 -7.22 -10.23 7.21
C LEU A 86 -8.56 -10.78 6.72
N VAL A 87 -9.61 -9.94 6.68
CA VAL A 87 -10.91 -10.31 6.12
C VAL A 87 -10.76 -10.67 4.64
N ASP A 88 -10.05 -9.86 3.85
CA ASP A 88 -9.87 -10.13 2.43
C ASP A 88 -9.05 -11.40 2.17
N LEU A 89 -8.04 -11.72 2.99
CA LEU A 89 -7.32 -12.99 2.89
C LEU A 89 -8.25 -14.20 3.04
N GLU A 90 -9.21 -14.15 3.98
CA GLU A 90 -10.20 -15.20 4.18
C GLU A 90 -11.17 -15.28 2.98
N VAL A 91 -11.71 -14.15 2.54
CA VAL A 91 -12.70 -14.06 1.47
C VAL A 91 -12.11 -14.51 0.12
N LEU A 92 -10.85 -14.15 -0.15
CA LEU A 92 -10.08 -14.56 -1.33
C LEU A 92 -9.63 -16.03 -1.25
N GLY A 93 -9.76 -16.70 -0.10
CA GLY A 93 -9.21 -18.05 0.10
C GLY A 93 -7.69 -18.09 0.01
N LEU A 94 -7.02 -16.98 0.37
CA LEU A 94 -5.57 -16.83 0.42
C LEU A 94 -5.04 -16.97 1.86
N ASN A 95 -5.78 -17.68 2.71
CA ASN A 95 -5.41 -18.02 4.08
C ASN A 95 -5.21 -19.54 4.23
N PRO A 96 -4.04 -20.08 3.83
CA PRO A 96 -3.79 -21.52 3.89
C PRO A 96 -3.69 -22.01 5.34
N GLN A 97 -4.23 -23.20 5.61
CA GLN A 97 -4.03 -23.86 6.90
C GLN A 97 -2.58 -24.34 7.03
N CYS A 98 -1.78 -23.59 7.78
CA CYS A 98 -0.39 -23.89 8.08
C CYS A 98 -0.18 -24.02 9.59
N ASN A 99 0.81 -24.82 10.00
CA ASN A 99 1.26 -24.76 11.39
C ASN A 99 2.05 -23.48 11.64
N PHE A 100 2.14 -23.08 12.91
CA PHE A 100 2.77 -21.82 13.29
C PHE A 100 4.23 -21.69 12.83
N ALA A 101 5.00 -22.78 12.85
CA ALA A 101 6.39 -22.77 12.40
C ALA A 101 6.50 -22.45 10.90
N LYS A 102 5.64 -23.03 10.06
CA LYS A 102 5.56 -22.72 8.63
C LYS A 102 5.12 -21.27 8.38
N THR A 103 4.21 -20.75 9.19
CA THR A 103 3.79 -19.34 9.10
C THR A 103 4.95 -18.39 9.41
N ILE A 104 5.72 -18.65 10.47
CA ILE A 104 6.92 -17.86 10.79
C ILE A 104 7.95 -17.98 9.66
N ASP A 105 8.22 -19.21 9.19
CA ASP A 105 9.18 -19.45 8.12
C ASP A 105 8.79 -18.72 6.83
N PHE A 106 7.49 -18.62 6.53
CA PHE A 106 7.00 -17.81 5.41
C PHE A 106 7.19 -16.30 5.64
N ILE A 107 6.77 -15.78 6.79
CA ILE A 107 6.84 -14.33 7.09
C ILE A 107 8.31 -13.85 7.16
N TRP A 108 9.22 -14.67 7.68
CA TRP A 108 10.66 -14.38 7.78
C TRP A 108 11.53 -15.06 6.71
N GLY A 109 10.91 -15.70 5.73
CA GLY A 109 11.58 -16.43 4.65
C GLY A 109 12.12 -15.55 3.54
N GLU A 110 12.71 -16.18 2.53
CA GLU A 110 13.34 -15.48 1.40
C GLU A 110 12.31 -14.81 0.48
N GLU A 111 11.11 -15.38 0.35
CA GLU A 111 10.05 -14.88 -0.54
C GLU A 111 9.44 -13.55 -0.12
N THR A 112 9.59 -13.16 1.15
CA THR A 112 9.01 -11.94 1.76
C THR A 112 10.09 -10.98 2.27
N LYS A 113 11.34 -11.13 1.81
CA LYS A 113 12.48 -10.39 2.34
C LYS A 113 12.37 -8.88 2.13
N ILE A 114 11.91 -8.46 0.96
CA ILE A 114 11.77 -7.05 0.61
C ILE A 114 10.60 -6.46 1.40
N THR A 115 9.49 -7.20 1.51
CA THR A 115 8.35 -6.86 2.37
C THR A 115 8.80 -6.55 3.79
N ARG A 116 9.69 -7.36 4.38
CA ARG A 116 10.25 -7.07 5.72
C ARG A 116 11.16 -5.84 5.73
N GLN A 117 12.01 -5.69 4.71
CA GLN A 117 12.95 -4.58 4.62
C GLN A 117 12.27 -3.22 4.50
N ILE A 118 11.07 -3.15 3.91
CA ILE A 118 10.25 -1.93 3.91
C ILE A 118 10.09 -1.41 5.34
N SER A 119 9.68 -2.27 6.28
CA SER A 119 9.46 -1.85 7.66
C SER A 119 10.69 -1.28 8.33
N TYR A 120 11.85 -1.90 8.09
CA TYR A 120 13.11 -1.42 8.66
C TYR A 120 13.57 -0.10 8.05
N GLN A 121 13.40 0.06 6.74
CA GLN A 121 13.82 1.27 6.04
C GLN A 121 12.91 2.45 6.36
N VAL A 122 11.59 2.27 6.33
CA VAL A 122 10.62 3.32 6.70
C VAL A 122 10.83 3.73 8.15
N ALA A 123 10.92 2.78 9.08
CA ALA A 123 11.20 3.08 10.49
C ALA A 123 12.54 3.81 10.67
N GLY A 124 13.61 3.35 10.00
CA GLY A 124 14.93 3.97 10.06
C GLY A 124 14.95 5.41 9.55
N LEU A 125 14.10 5.74 8.56
CA LEU A 125 13.97 7.09 8.03
C LEU A 125 13.14 8.02 8.92
N THR A 126 12.22 7.49 9.72
CA THR A 126 11.14 8.30 10.30
C THR A 126 11.08 8.28 11.82
N LEU A 127 11.62 7.26 12.50
CA LEU A 127 11.45 7.07 13.95
C LEU A 127 11.91 8.27 14.79
N GLN A 128 13.04 8.88 14.42
CA GLN A 128 13.61 10.05 15.10
C GLN A 128 13.60 11.30 14.22
N ALA A 129 12.89 11.26 13.10
CA ALA A 129 12.85 12.36 12.16
C ALA A 129 11.95 13.48 12.65
N GLU A 130 12.21 14.70 12.18
CA GLU A 130 11.33 15.83 12.42
C GLU A 130 9.93 15.58 11.84
N PRO A 131 8.86 16.19 12.41
CA PRO A 131 7.50 15.99 11.93
C PRO A 131 7.33 16.23 10.42
N VAL A 132 8.07 17.19 9.86
CA VAL A 132 8.02 17.48 8.43
C VAL A 132 8.54 16.34 7.55
N ILE A 133 9.55 15.59 8.02
CA ILE A 133 10.09 14.43 7.31
C ILE A 133 9.14 13.23 7.44
N LYS A 134 8.48 13.08 8.60
CA LYS A 134 7.41 12.08 8.78
C LYS A 134 6.23 12.35 7.85
N LEU A 135 5.81 13.61 7.73
CA LEU A 135 4.76 14.02 6.78
C LEU A 135 5.14 13.62 5.36
N VAL A 136 6.35 13.97 4.90
CA VAL A 136 6.84 13.58 3.56
C VAL A 136 6.84 12.08 3.35
N ALA A 137 7.20 11.29 4.36
CA ALA A 137 7.14 9.83 4.28
C ALA A 137 5.71 9.30 4.16
N ILE A 138 4.75 9.88 4.89
CA ILE A 138 3.32 9.55 4.81
C ILE A 138 2.80 9.85 3.41
N GLU A 139 3.03 11.07 2.90
CA GLU A 139 2.62 11.47 1.54
C GLU A 139 3.18 10.53 0.45
N ALA A 140 4.43 10.09 0.59
CA ALA A 140 5.00 9.11 -0.33
C ALA A 140 4.30 7.74 -0.25
N LEU A 141 3.95 7.29 0.96
CA LEU A 141 3.23 6.03 1.18
C LEU A 141 1.81 6.10 0.64
N GLU A 142 1.08 7.18 0.90
CA GLU A 142 -0.27 7.43 0.37
C GLU A 142 -0.26 7.51 -1.15
N ALA A 143 0.71 8.20 -1.76
CA ALA A 143 0.84 8.28 -3.22
C ALA A 143 0.96 6.89 -3.86
N MET A 144 1.74 5.99 -3.25
CA MET A 144 1.87 4.60 -3.70
C MET A 144 0.63 3.76 -3.39
N GLY A 145 0.01 3.97 -2.23
CA GLY A 145 -1.26 3.36 -1.85
C GLY A 145 -2.37 3.70 -2.85
N ASN A 146 -2.50 4.97 -3.22
CA ASN A 146 -3.45 5.45 -4.22
C ASN A 146 -3.29 4.74 -5.57
N VAL A 147 -2.05 4.56 -6.05
CA VAL A 147 -1.79 3.79 -7.29
C VAL A 147 -2.24 2.34 -7.13
N PHE A 148 -1.87 1.71 -6.01
CA PHE A 148 -2.19 0.31 -5.75
C PHE A 148 -3.70 0.08 -5.65
N PHE A 149 -4.40 0.84 -4.81
CA PHE A 149 -5.83 0.71 -4.57
C PHE A 149 -6.67 1.11 -5.79
N SER A 150 -6.22 2.07 -6.60
CA SER A 150 -6.85 2.41 -7.89
C SER A 150 -6.87 1.25 -8.89
N VAL A 151 -5.93 0.31 -8.74
CA VAL A 151 -5.85 -0.89 -9.57
C VAL A 151 -6.54 -2.07 -8.89
N SER A 152 -6.28 -2.31 -7.60
CA SER A 152 -6.86 -3.44 -6.88
C SER A 152 -8.38 -3.36 -6.79
N SER A 153 -8.96 -2.15 -6.62
CA SER A 153 -10.40 -1.97 -6.55
C SER A 153 -11.10 -2.44 -7.83
N LYS A 154 -10.49 -2.17 -8.99
CA LYS A 154 -10.99 -2.67 -10.28
C LYS A 154 -10.92 -4.19 -10.39
N VAL A 155 -9.95 -4.83 -9.73
CA VAL A 155 -9.84 -6.30 -9.72
C VAL A 155 -10.90 -6.89 -8.79
N THR A 156 -11.11 -6.31 -7.60
CA THR A 156 -12.13 -6.79 -6.67
C THR A 156 -13.54 -6.51 -7.16
N SER A 157 -13.82 -5.41 -7.86
CA SER A 157 -15.13 -5.19 -8.51
C SER A 157 -15.45 -6.28 -9.54
N GLU A 158 -14.45 -6.80 -10.25
CA GLU A 158 -14.65 -7.97 -11.12
C GLU A 158 -14.94 -9.24 -10.31
N LEU A 159 -14.26 -9.44 -9.18
CA LEU A 159 -14.50 -10.58 -8.28
C LEU A 159 -15.86 -10.51 -7.60
N GLU A 160 -16.32 -9.34 -7.20
CA GLU A 160 -17.66 -9.10 -6.63
C GLU A 160 -18.74 -9.54 -7.60
N GLN A 161 -18.61 -9.18 -8.88
CA GLN A 161 -19.54 -9.63 -9.92
C GLN A 161 -19.60 -11.15 -10.05
N ILE A 162 -18.47 -11.85 -9.88
CA ILE A 162 -18.36 -13.31 -9.98
C ILE A 162 -18.87 -14.01 -8.71
N THR A 163 -18.46 -13.51 -7.54
CA THR A 163 -18.54 -14.22 -6.27
C THR A 163 -19.65 -13.72 -5.36
N GLN A 164 -20.17 -12.50 -5.63
CA GLN A 164 -21.11 -11.78 -4.78
C GLN A 164 -20.61 -11.58 -3.34
N LYS A 165 -19.28 -11.51 -3.16
CA LYS A 165 -18.62 -11.22 -1.88
C LYS A 165 -17.97 -9.85 -1.93
N GLU A 166 -17.93 -9.17 -0.80
CA GLU A 166 -17.28 -7.88 -0.61
C GLU A 166 -15.79 -8.04 -0.27
N TYR A 167 -14.95 -7.12 -0.78
CA TYR A 167 -13.51 -7.08 -0.51
C TYR A 167 -13.14 -5.70 0.05
N VAL A 168 -13.01 -5.61 1.37
CA VAL A 168 -12.93 -4.33 2.08
C VAL A 168 -11.55 -3.67 1.98
N TYR A 169 -10.47 -4.45 1.93
CA TYR A 169 -9.10 -3.91 1.92
C TYR A 169 -8.61 -3.60 0.51
N PHE A 170 -8.84 -4.51 -0.44
CA PHE A 170 -8.43 -4.32 -1.83
C PHE A 170 -9.47 -3.56 -2.66
N GLY A 171 -10.68 -3.35 -2.13
CA GLY A 171 -11.82 -2.77 -2.85
C GLY A 171 -12.00 -1.27 -2.73
N GLU A 172 -13.16 -0.82 -3.22
CA GLU A 172 -13.50 0.60 -3.34
C GLU A 172 -13.61 1.30 -1.99
N SER A 173 -14.09 0.62 -0.94
CA SER A 173 -14.20 1.21 0.40
C SER A 173 -12.88 1.75 0.95
N HIS A 174 -11.78 1.00 0.78
CA HIS A 174 -10.47 1.48 1.19
C HIS A 174 -9.97 2.61 0.28
N LEU A 175 -10.20 2.51 -1.03
CA LEU A 175 -9.83 3.58 -1.96
C LEU A 175 -10.57 4.89 -1.66
N GLU A 176 -11.84 4.84 -1.27
CA GLU A 176 -12.63 6.03 -0.90
C GLU A 176 -12.08 6.70 0.36
N VAL A 177 -11.71 5.93 1.37
CA VAL A 177 -11.03 6.40 2.58
C VAL A 177 -9.71 7.09 2.22
N GLU A 178 -8.85 6.40 1.46
CA GLU A 178 -7.54 6.91 1.02
C GLU A 178 -7.67 8.12 0.07
N THR A 179 -8.72 8.18 -0.75
CA THR A 179 -8.97 9.35 -1.61
C THR A 179 -9.51 10.53 -0.79
N GLY A 180 -10.22 10.26 0.30
CA GLY A 180 -10.53 11.23 1.35
C GLY A 180 -9.28 11.70 2.10
N HIS A 181 -8.23 10.87 2.17
CA HIS A 181 -6.93 11.21 2.75
C HIS A 181 -6.05 12.05 1.84
N THR A 182 -6.17 11.92 0.50
CA THR A 182 -5.49 12.84 -0.42
C THR A 182 -5.82 14.25 0.03
N MET A 183 -4.81 14.94 0.57
CA MET A 183 -4.97 16.25 1.20
C MET A 183 -5.62 17.27 0.24
N GLY A 184 -5.62 16.94 -1.07
CA GLY A 184 -6.17 17.50 -2.31
C GLY A 184 -7.35 18.48 -2.30
N ALA A 185 -8.17 18.47 -1.25
CA ALA A 185 -9.44 19.20 -1.22
C ALA A 185 -9.62 20.10 0.03
N SER A 186 -8.66 20.11 0.94
CA SER A 186 -8.80 20.76 2.26
C SER A 186 -7.88 21.96 2.46
N GLU A 187 -8.23 22.86 3.39
CA GLU A 187 -7.38 23.98 3.81
C GLU A 187 -6.01 23.53 4.37
N VAL A 188 -5.91 22.26 4.79
CA VAL A 188 -4.69 21.64 5.35
C VAL A 188 -3.61 21.46 4.28
N GLU A 189 -3.99 21.19 3.04
CA GLU A 189 -3.02 20.97 1.96
C GLU A 189 -2.33 22.26 1.50
N LYS A 190 -3.10 23.36 1.40
CA LYS A 190 -2.53 24.69 1.16
C LYS A 190 -1.54 25.05 2.26
N TYR A 191 -1.90 24.76 3.52
CA TYR A 191 -1.00 24.97 4.64
C TYR A 191 0.29 24.15 4.51
N PHE A 192 0.22 22.91 4.02
CA PHE A 192 1.42 22.07 3.84
C PHE A 192 2.29 22.49 2.66
N ALA A 193 1.70 22.84 1.51
CA ALA A 193 2.44 23.34 0.35
C ALA A 193 3.28 24.58 0.68
N GLU A 194 2.76 25.45 1.56
CA GLU A 194 3.39 26.68 2.04
C GLU A 194 4.48 26.47 3.10
N ILE A 195 4.70 25.23 3.60
CA ILE A 195 5.80 24.96 4.54
C ILE A 195 7.15 25.23 3.87
N GLU A 196 7.88 26.19 4.40
CA GLU A 196 9.27 26.45 4.05
C GLU A 196 10.18 25.42 4.72
N LEU A 197 10.99 24.73 3.91
CA LEU A 197 11.98 23.77 4.39
C LEU A 197 13.34 24.45 4.48
N THR A 198 14.08 24.17 5.56
CA THR A 198 15.52 24.42 5.58
C THR A 198 16.22 23.53 4.55
N GLU A 199 17.45 23.89 4.15
CA GLU A 199 18.21 23.07 3.20
C GLU A 199 18.46 21.64 3.72
N LEU A 200 18.67 21.48 5.04
CA LEU A 200 18.81 20.16 5.65
C LEU A 200 17.51 19.34 5.54
N GLN A 201 16.38 19.93 5.94
CA GLN A 201 15.07 19.27 5.83
C GLN A 201 14.73 18.92 4.38
N ARG A 202 15.07 19.80 3.44
CA ARG A 202 14.89 19.57 2.00
C ARG A 202 15.69 18.34 1.54
N GLN A 203 16.96 18.25 1.90
CA GLN A 203 17.81 17.10 1.56
C GLN A 203 17.30 15.80 2.20
N GLU A 204 16.90 15.85 3.47
CA GLU A 204 16.34 14.70 4.19
C GLU A 204 15.02 14.23 3.56
N ALA A 205 14.14 15.17 3.19
CA ALA A 205 12.87 14.90 2.52
C ALA A 205 13.07 14.23 1.16
N ILE A 206 13.95 14.77 0.30
CA ILE A 206 14.26 14.16 -1.00
C ILE A 206 14.80 12.73 -0.80
N ASN A 207 15.76 12.54 0.10
CA ASN A 207 16.32 11.22 0.40
C ASN A 207 15.25 10.25 0.96
N ALA A 208 14.30 10.73 1.77
CA ALA A 208 13.20 9.90 2.27
C ALA A 208 12.29 9.43 1.11
N VAL A 209 11.85 10.36 0.25
CA VAL A 209 11.02 10.04 -0.93
C VAL A 209 11.72 9.04 -1.83
N GLU A 210 12.98 9.29 -2.19
CA GLU A 210 13.75 8.40 -3.08
C GLU A 210 13.90 6.98 -2.52
N LYS A 211 14.24 6.87 -1.23
CA LYS A 211 14.42 5.56 -0.59
C LYS A 211 13.12 4.79 -0.45
N ILE A 212 12.04 5.48 -0.08
CA ILE A 212 10.70 4.88 0.05
C ILE A 212 10.23 4.37 -1.32
N PHE A 213 10.23 5.21 -2.35
CA PHE A 213 9.83 4.77 -3.70
C PHE A 213 10.70 3.64 -4.24
N ASN A 214 12.01 3.65 -3.98
CA ASN A 214 12.91 2.59 -4.42
C ASN A 214 12.59 1.24 -3.76
N ILE A 215 12.43 1.20 -2.43
CA ILE A 215 12.14 -0.08 -1.76
C ILE A 215 10.75 -0.62 -2.10
N PHE A 216 9.75 0.25 -2.26
CA PHE A 216 8.42 -0.17 -2.71
C PHE A 216 8.42 -0.61 -4.18
N SER A 217 9.22 0.03 -5.03
CA SER A 217 9.38 -0.46 -6.41
C SER A 217 9.94 -1.88 -6.42
N GLN A 218 10.97 -2.16 -5.62
CA GLN A 218 11.50 -3.52 -5.43
C GLN A 218 10.44 -4.48 -4.89
N TRP A 219 9.63 -4.02 -3.94
CA TRP A 219 8.54 -4.82 -3.38
C TRP A 219 7.53 -5.24 -4.44
N THR A 220 7.19 -4.39 -5.41
CA THR A 220 6.28 -4.79 -6.51
C THR A 220 6.82 -5.97 -7.33
N TYR A 221 8.14 -6.10 -7.49
CA TYR A 221 8.76 -7.24 -8.16
C TYR A 221 8.70 -8.52 -7.30
N GLU A 222 8.86 -8.39 -5.98
CA GLU A 222 8.68 -9.49 -5.02
C GLU A 222 7.24 -10.00 -5.05
N LEU A 223 6.25 -9.10 -4.99
CA LEU A 223 4.83 -9.45 -5.10
C LEU A 223 4.51 -10.15 -6.43
N LEU A 224 5.00 -9.63 -7.55
CA LEU A 224 4.78 -10.25 -8.86
C LEU A 224 5.41 -11.64 -8.96
N THR A 225 6.62 -11.80 -8.43
CA THR A 225 7.33 -13.09 -8.40
C THR A 225 6.55 -14.10 -7.55
N TYR A 226 6.05 -13.67 -6.38
CA TYR A 226 5.19 -14.52 -5.55
C TYR A 226 3.94 -14.95 -6.32
N ALA A 227 3.23 -14.02 -6.97
CA ALA A 227 2.03 -14.33 -7.74
C ALA A 227 2.29 -15.37 -8.86
N HIS A 228 3.45 -15.32 -9.51
CA HIS A 228 3.83 -16.29 -10.54
C HIS A 228 4.19 -17.67 -9.97
N ASN A 229 4.81 -17.72 -8.80
CA ASN A 229 5.23 -18.97 -8.16
C ASN A 229 4.09 -19.68 -7.41
N HIS A 230 3.04 -18.95 -7.05
CA HIS A 230 1.91 -19.44 -6.24
C HIS A 230 0.57 -19.28 -6.99
N PRO A 231 0.34 -20.04 -8.08
CA PRO A 231 -0.92 -20.00 -8.80
C PRO A 231 -2.07 -20.48 -7.92
N VAL A 232 -3.22 -19.80 -7.98
CA VAL A 232 -4.42 -20.16 -7.22
C VAL A 232 -5.27 -21.18 -7.97
N GLU A 233 -5.84 -22.13 -7.25
CA GLU A 233 -6.85 -23.03 -7.81
C GLU A 233 -8.16 -22.25 -8.02
N LEU A 234 -8.56 -22.07 -9.28
CA LEU A 234 -9.74 -21.28 -9.67
C LEU A 234 -11.04 -22.09 -9.57
N ALA A 235 -12.12 -21.46 -9.10
CA ALA A 235 -13.45 -22.05 -9.16
C ALA A 235 -13.94 -22.12 -10.62
N GLN A 236 -14.88 -23.02 -10.92
CA GLN A 236 -15.44 -23.16 -12.27
C GLN A 236 -16.06 -21.85 -12.78
N SER A 237 -16.74 -21.09 -11.93
CA SER A 237 -17.33 -19.78 -12.26
C SER A 237 -16.29 -18.76 -12.72
N GLU A 238 -15.10 -18.76 -12.11
CA GLU A 238 -13.99 -17.86 -12.49
C GLU A 238 -13.38 -18.27 -13.84
N LEU A 239 -13.31 -19.57 -14.13
CA LEU A 239 -12.77 -20.11 -15.37
C LEU A 239 -13.67 -19.84 -16.58
N GLU A 240 -14.99 -19.95 -16.42
CA GLU A 240 -15.98 -19.72 -17.48
C GLU A 240 -15.99 -18.26 -17.94
N GLN A 241 -15.88 -17.32 -16.99
CA GLN A 241 -15.89 -15.88 -17.30
C GLN A 241 -14.60 -15.40 -17.97
N SER A 242 -13.44 -15.97 -17.61
CA SER A 242 -12.17 -15.72 -18.31
C SER A 242 -12.22 -16.17 -19.78
N LYS A 243 -12.81 -17.35 -20.06
CA LYS A 243 -13.00 -17.87 -21.42
C LYS A 243 -13.99 -17.04 -22.25
N SER A 244 -15.09 -16.59 -21.63
CA SER A 244 -16.11 -15.78 -22.30
C SER A 244 -15.56 -14.43 -22.79
N LYS A 245 -14.73 -13.74 -21.99
CA LYS A 245 -14.11 -12.47 -22.40
C LYS A 245 -13.06 -12.63 -23.51
N LEU A 246 -12.29 -13.73 -23.51
CA LEU A 246 -11.36 -14.07 -24.60
C LEU A 246 -12.06 -14.34 -25.95
N ALA A 247 -13.30 -14.83 -25.92
CA ALA A 247 -14.09 -15.07 -27.13
C ALA A 247 -14.69 -13.79 -27.72
N ILE A 248 -14.83 -12.72 -26.95
CA ILE A 248 -15.40 -11.43 -27.39
C ILE A 248 -14.31 -10.51 -27.99
N CYS A 249 -13.02 -10.76 -27.68
CA CYS A 249 -11.88 -9.99 -28.21
C CYS A 249 -11.20 -10.61 -29.45
N ARG A 250 -11.86 -11.54 -30.16
CA ARG A 250 -11.43 -12.07 -31.46
C ARG A 250 -12.45 -11.72 -32.54
#